data_AF-A0A525IXF7-F1
#
_entry.id   AF-A0A525IXF7-F1
#
_cell.length_a   1.000
_cell.length_b   1.000
_cell.length_c   1.000
_cell.angle_alpha   90.00
_cell.angle_beta   90.00
_cell.angle_gamma   90.00
#
_symmetry.space_group_name_H-M   'P 1'
#
loop_
_entity.id
_entity.type
_entity.pdbx_description
1 polymer ?
#
loop_
_entity_poly.entity_id
_entity_poly.type
_entity_poly.pdbx_seq_one_letter_code
_entity_poly.pdbx_strand_id
1 'polypeptide(L)'
;MTGILQNYLPLVVFIGVASLIGLALLIAPFLVAFQQPDPEKLSAYECGFNAFDDARMKFDVRFYLVAILFIIFDLEVAFLFPWAVAFGKLGATGFWSMIVFLAVLTVGFAYEWKKGALEWD
;
A
#
# COMPACT_ATOMS: atom_id res chain seq x y z
N MET A 1 7.41 -1.06 -30.93
CA MET A 1 6.80 -0.02 -30.06
C MET A 1 5.28 0.04 -30.19
N THR A 2 4.70 -0.01 -31.39
CA THR A 2 3.25 0.03 -31.60
C THR A 2 2.47 -1.12 -30.93
N GLY A 3 2.96 -2.36 -30.98
CA GLY A 3 2.30 -3.50 -30.34
C GLY A 3 2.28 -3.44 -28.80
N ILE A 4 3.33 -2.88 -28.18
CA ILE A 4 3.34 -2.65 -26.73
C ILE A 4 2.25 -1.65 -26.36
N LEU A 5 2.20 -0.50 -27.07
CA LEU A 5 1.18 0.52 -26.82
C LEU A 5 -0.25 -0.01 -27.00
N GLN A 6 -0.46 -0.87 -28.00
CA GLN A 6 -1.75 -1.52 -28.25
C GLN A 6 -2.18 -2.46 -27.11
N ASN A 7 -1.23 -3.14 -26.44
CA ASN A 7 -1.53 -4.01 -25.31
C ASN A 7 -1.85 -3.23 -24.02
N TYR A 8 -1.25 -2.05 -23.83
CA TYR A 8 -1.52 -1.20 -22.66
C TYR A 8 -2.73 -0.27 -22.86
N LEU A 9 -3.15 -0.01 -24.10
CA LEU A 9 -4.29 0.86 -24.39
C LEU A 9 -5.60 0.41 -23.70
N PRO A 10 -5.99 -0.88 -23.71
CA PRO A 10 -7.17 -1.34 -22.97
C PRO A 10 -7.09 -1.08 -21.47
N LEU A 11 -5.90 -1.20 -20.86
CA LEU A 11 -5.69 -0.94 -19.44
C LEU A 11 -5.93 0.55 -19.12
N VAL A 12 -5.39 1.45 -19.95
CA VAL A 12 -5.57 2.90 -19.78
C VAL A 12 -7.04 3.28 -19.95
N VAL A 13 -7.71 2.73 -20.97
CA VAL A 13 -9.15 2.96 -21.19
C VAL A 13 -9.96 2.44 -20.00
N PHE A 14 -9.64 1.27 -19.47
CA PHE A 14 -10.31 0.71 -18.29
C PHE A 14 -10.17 1.61 -17.06
N ILE A 15 -8.94 2.06 -16.76
CA ILE A 15 -8.69 3.00 -15.66
C ILE A 15 -9.48 4.30 -15.88
N GLY A 16 -9.47 4.85 -17.10
CA GLY A 16 -10.20 6.06 -17.43
C GLY A 16 -11.71 5.93 -17.23
N VAL A 17 -12.32 4.84 -17.71
CA VAL A 17 -13.76 4.57 -17.54
C VAL A 17 -14.10 4.33 -16.07
N ALA A 18 -13.30 3.54 -15.35
CA ALA A 18 -13.50 3.29 -13.92
C ALA A 18 -13.43 4.57 -13.09
N SER A 19 -12.42 5.42 -13.35
CA SER A 19 -12.29 6.73 -12.70
C SER A 19 -13.45 7.66 -13.06
N LEU A 20 -13.90 7.68 -14.33
CA LEU A 20 -15.02 8.50 -14.75
C LEU A 20 -16.33 8.09 -14.05
N ILE A 21 -16.61 6.78 -13.96
CA ILE A 21 -17.77 6.27 -13.23
C ILE A 21 -17.64 6.59 -11.74
N GLY A 22 -16.47 6.36 -11.14
CA GLY A 22 -16.22 6.67 -9.72
C GLY A 22 -16.43 8.15 -9.40
N LEU A 23 -15.90 9.05 -10.24
CA LEU A 23 -16.11 10.49 -10.10
C LEU A 23 -17.57 10.88 -10.32
N ALA A 24 -18.25 10.31 -11.32
CA ALA A 24 -19.66 10.57 -11.56
C ALA A 24 -20.52 10.19 -10.35
N LEU A 25 -20.24 9.04 -9.72
CA LEU A 25 -20.92 8.58 -8.51
C LEU A 25 -20.58 9.42 -7.28
N LEU A 26 -19.35 9.93 -7.17
CA LEU A 26 -18.98 10.87 -6.09
C LEU A 26 -19.65 12.24 -6.27
N ILE A 27 -19.83 12.71 -7.51
CA ILE A 27 -20.42 14.03 -7.81
C ILE A 27 -21.95 14.00 -7.81
N ALA A 28 -22.58 12.88 -8.21
CA ALA A 28 -24.03 12.77 -8.36
C ALA A 28 -24.83 13.19 -7.09
N PRO A 29 -24.43 12.82 -5.85
CA PRO A 29 -25.12 13.28 -4.64
C PRO A 29 -25.12 14.79 -4.47
N PHE A 30 -24.07 15.49 -4.91
CA PHE A 30 -24.03 16.94 -4.82
C PHE A 30 -25.05 17.64 -5.74
N LEU A 31 -25.47 16.97 -6.83
CA LEU A 31 -26.43 17.50 -7.80
C LEU A 31 -27.87 17.06 -7.53
N VAL A 32 -28.06 15.81 -7.08
CA VAL A 32 -29.37 15.15 -6.99
C VAL A 32 -29.88 15.02 -5.56
N ALA A 33 -28.99 14.89 -4.57
CA ALA A 33 -29.42 14.67 -3.19
C ALA A 33 -29.97 15.96 -2.57
N PHE A 34 -31.00 15.80 -1.75
CA PHE A 34 -31.54 16.89 -0.95
C PHE A 34 -30.54 17.27 0.15
N GLN A 35 -30.10 18.53 0.15
CA GLN A 35 -29.10 19.05 1.09
C GLN A 35 -29.77 19.92 2.15
N GLN A 36 -29.66 19.50 3.41
CA GLN A 36 -30.01 20.31 4.59
C GLN A 36 -28.86 20.23 5.60
N PRO A 37 -27.78 21.01 5.37
CA PRO A 37 -26.67 21.10 6.31
C PRO A 37 -27.13 21.79 7.59
N ASP A 38 -26.74 21.22 8.73
CA ASP A 38 -26.96 21.77 10.06
C ASP A 38 -25.61 21.69 10.81
N PRO A 39 -25.28 22.64 11.71
CA PRO A 39 -24.03 22.61 12.45
C PRO A 39 -23.74 21.29 13.16
N GLU A 40 -24.78 20.61 13.66
CA GLU A 40 -24.66 19.31 14.34
C GLU A 40 -24.43 18.17 13.36
N LYS A 41 -24.94 18.25 12.12
CA LYS A 41 -24.66 17.24 11.07
C LYS A 41 -23.23 17.33 10.54
N LEU A 42 -22.60 18.49 10.69
CA LEU A 42 -21.26 18.79 10.20
C LEU A 42 -20.20 18.73 11.32
N SER A 43 -20.62 18.50 12.57
CA SER A 43 -19.71 18.33 13.69
C SER A 43 -19.00 16.97 13.61
N ALA A 44 -17.82 16.88 14.23
CA ALA A 44 -17.11 15.61 14.32
C ALA A 44 -17.89 14.62 15.20
N TYR A 45 -17.90 13.36 14.80
CA TYR A 45 -18.57 12.31 15.58
C TYR A 45 -17.79 12.03 16.87
N GLU A 46 -18.36 12.43 18.01
CA GLU A 46 -17.85 12.14 19.37
C GLU A 46 -18.99 11.71 20.30
N CYS A 47 -19.81 10.74 19.85
CA CYS A 47 -20.93 10.19 20.62
C CYS A 47 -21.90 11.25 21.19
N GLY A 48 -22.10 12.37 20.48
CA GLY A 48 -22.96 13.48 20.90
C GLY A 48 -22.29 14.54 21.78
N PHE A 49 -20.98 14.45 21.98
CA PHE A 49 -20.18 15.48 22.63
C PHE A 49 -19.42 16.33 21.61
N ASN A 50 -19.00 17.53 22.04
CA ASN A 50 -18.05 18.32 21.27
C ASN A 50 -16.70 17.61 21.22
N ALA A 51 -16.01 17.73 20.07
CA ALA A 51 -14.66 17.21 19.93
C ALA A 51 -13.77 17.68 21.08
N PHE A 52 -13.18 16.71 21.77
CA PHE A 52 -12.24 16.97 22.85
C PHE A 52 -10.82 17.06 22.27
N ASP A 53 -10.05 18.02 22.79
CA ASP A 53 -8.60 18.12 22.58
C ASP A 53 -8.12 18.44 21.15
N ASP A 54 -6.82 18.72 21.02
CA ASP A 54 -6.16 18.93 19.72
C ASP A 54 -5.84 17.58 19.05
N ALA A 55 -6.28 17.41 17.79
CA ALA A 55 -6.03 16.20 16.99
C ALA A 55 -4.55 15.97 16.64
N ARG A 56 -3.63 16.86 17.06
CA ARG A 56 -2.18 16.80 16.80
C ARG A 56 -1.42 15.95 17.81
N MET A 57 -1.98 14.81 18.19
CA MET A 57 -1.28 13.84 19.02
C MET A 57 -0.20 13.10 18.24
N LYS A 58 0.87 12.71 18.93
CA LYS A 58 1.93 11.89 18.34
C LYS A 58 1.35 10.49 18.06
N PHE A 59 1.39 10.09 16.81
CA PHE A 59 1.09 8.71 16.44
C PHE A 59 2.19 7.77 16.94
N ASP A 60 1.80 6.52 17.13
CA ASP A 60 2.71 5.49 17.61
C ASP A 60 3.84 5.23 16.60
N VAL A 61 5.07 5.10 17.11
CA VAL A 61 6.26 4.80 16.29
C VAL A 61 6.16 3.40 15.64
N ARG A 62 5.31 2.52 16.17
CA ARG A 62 5.06 1.17 15.62
C ARG A 62 4.64 1.21 14.15
N PHE A 63 3.84 2.19 13.71
CA PHE A 63 3.48 2.34 12.29
C PHE A 63 4.69 2.61 11.39
N TYR A 64 5.66 3.38 11.89
CA TYR A 64 6.89 3.69 11.18
C TYR A 64 7.81 2.45 11.06
N LEU A 65 7.93 1.65 12.12
CA LEU A 65 8.71 0.40 12.09
C LEU A 65 8.14 -0.59 11.07
N VAL A 66 6.81 -0.79 11.06
CA VAL A 66 6.14 -1.65 10.08
C VAL A 66 6.30 -1.13 8.66
N ALA A 67 6.21 0.19 8.44
CA ALA A 67 6.39 0.78 7.12
C ALA A 67 7.80 0.59 6.55
N ILE A 68 8.85 0.77 7.36
CA ILE A 68 10.23 0.53 6.92
C ILE A 68 10.44 -0.94 6.59
N LEU A 69 9.95 -1.84 7.43
CA LEU A 69 10.05 -3.27 7.17
C LEU A 69 9.35 -3.67 5.88
N PHE A 70 8.15 -3.13 5.63
CA PHE A 70 7.43 -3.32 4.38
C PHE A 70 8.24 -2.86 3.17
N ILE A 71 8.91 -1.71 3.23
CA ILE A 71 9.76 -1.21 2.13
C ILE A 71 10.91 -2.17 1.84
N ILE A 72 11.55 -2.73 2.88
CA ILE A 72 12.65 -3.68 2.71
C ILE A 72 12.15 -4.99 2.06
N PHE A 73 11.01 -5.52 2.52
CA PHE A 73 10.41 -6.70 1.92
C PHE A 73 9.90 -6.48 0.49
N ASP A 74 9.35 -5.30 0.19
CA ASP A 74 8.93 -4.97 -1.18
C ASP A 74 10.13 -4.92 -2.13
N LEU A 75 11.27 -4.37 -1.66
CA LEU A 75 12.53 -4.42 -2.40
C LEU A 75 13.02 -5.86 -2.58
N GLU A 76 12.93 -6.72 -1.57
CA GLU A 76 13.26 -8.15 -1.68
C GLU A 76 12.49 -8.82 -2.82
N VAL A 77 11.17 -8.61 -2.87
CA VAL A 77 10.29 -9.15 -3.90
C VAL A 77 10.63 -8.59 -5.28
N ALA A 78 10.97 -7.30 -5.38
CA ALA A 78 11.42 -6.68 -6.61
C ALA A 78 12.69 -7.33 -7.19
N PHE A 79 13.61 -7.82 -6.35
CA PHE A 79 14.78 -8.59 -6.79
C PHE A 79 14.46 -10.07 -7.08
N LEU A 80 13.49 -10.64 -6.38
CA LEU A 80 13.08 -12.04 -6.57
C LEU A 80 12.40 -12.25 -7.93
N PHE A 81 11.61 -11.30 -8.42
CA PHE A 81 10.88 -11.44 -9.69
C PHE A 81 11.77 -11.66 -10.92
N PRO A 82 12.80 -10.81 -11.20
CA PRO A 82 13.69 -11.02 -12.34
C PRO A 82 14.43 -12.36 -12.26
N TRP A 83 14.85 -12.76 -11.06
CA TRP A 83 15.50 -14.04 -10.82
C TRP A 83 14.56 -15.22 -11.12
N ALA A 84 13.31 -15.16 -10.63
CA ALA A 84 12.31 -16.20 -10.84
C ALA A 84 11.98 -16.37 -12.33
N VAL A 85 11.81 -15.26 -13.05
CA VAL A 85 11.53 -15.27 -14.50
C VAL A 85 12.73 -15.81 -15.31
N ALA A 86 13.97 -15.53 -14.88
CA ALA A 86 15.18 -15.95 -15.57
C ALA A 86 15.78 -17.28 -15.06
N PHE A 87 15.17 -17.93 -14.07
CA PHE A 87 15.75 -19.03 -13.29
C PHE A 87 16.39 -20.13 -14.14
N GLY A 88 15.70 -20.58 -15.18
CA GLY A 88 16.18 -21.64 -16.09
C GLY A 88 17.46 -21.32 -16.86
N LYS A 89 17.89 -20.05 -16.93
CA LYS A 89 19.10 -19.60 -17.63
C LYS A 89 20.27 -19.29 -16.70
N LEU A 90 20.02 -19.18 -15.39
CA LEU A 90 21.00 -18.68 -14.41
C LEU A 90 21.90 -19.79 -13.84
N GLY A 91 21.50 -21.05 -13.97
CA GLY A 91 22.25 -22.20 -13.47
C GLY A 91 22.44 -22.20 -11.95
N ALA A 92 23.36 -23.03 -11.46
CA ALA A 92 23.60 -23.21 -10.03
C ALA A 92 24.06 -21.93 -9.32
N THR A 93 24.84 -21.08 -10.00
CA THR A 93 25.35 -19.83 -9.43
C THR A 93 24.21 -18.88 -9.09
N GLY A 94 23.26 -18.64 -10.01
CA GLY A 94 22.14 -17.76 -9.73
C GLY A 94 21.17 -18.33 -8.70
N PHE A 95 21.02 -19.65 -8.62
CA PHE A 95 20.27 -20.28 -7.52
C PHE A 95 20.91 -19.96 -6.16
N TRP A 96 22.20 -20.27 -5.99
CA TRP A 96 22.89 -20.06 -4.72
C TRP A 96 23.03 -18.59 -4.33
N SER A 97 23.24 -17.69 -5.30
CA SER A 97 23.25 -16.25 -5.05
C SER A 97 21.92 -15.76 -4.47
N MET A 98 20.78 -16.22 -4.99
CA MET A 98 19.47 -15.85 -4.45
C MET A 98 19.20 -16.48 -3.09
N ILE A 99 19.60 -17.74 -2.87
CA ILE A 99 19.47 -18.37 -1.56
C ILE A 99 20.25 -17.59 -0.49
N VAL A 100 21.47 -17.15 -0.79
CA VAL A 100 22.25 -16.31 0.13
C VAL A 100 21.57 -14.96 0.37
N PHE A 101 21.07 -14.31 -0.69
CA PHE A 101 20.33 -13.05 -0.57
C PHE A 101 19.11 -13.17 0.36
N LEU A 102 18.26 -14.18 0.14
CA LEU A 102 17.09 -14.44 0.97
C LEU A 102 17.47 -14.81 2.41
N ALA A 103 18.54 -15.57 2.61
CA ALA A 103 19.02 -15.93 3.94
C ALA A 103 19.42 -14.68 4.75
N VAL A 104 20.15 -13.74 4.14
CA VAL A 104 20.57 -12.50 4.82
C VAL A 104 19.36 -11.68 5.26
N LEU A 105 18.37 -11.50 4.39
CA LEU A 105 17.16 -10.74 4.70
C LEU A 105 16.27 -11.46 5.74
N THR A 106 16.14 -12.78 5.62
CA THR A 106 15.42 -13.61 6.60
C THR A 106 16.05 -13.51 8.00
N VAL A 107 17.38 -13.45 8.09
CA VAL A 107 18.09 -13.23 9.37
C VAL A 107 17.79 -11.83 9.93
N GLY A 108 17.78 -10.80 9.08
CA GLY A 108 17.39 -9.44 9.47
C GLY A 108 15.97 -9.39 10.04
N PHE A 109 15.02 -10.01 9.33
CA PHE A 109 13.64 -10.13 9.78
C PHE A 109 13.51 -10.88 11.11
N ALA A 110 14.18 -12.03 11.24
CA ALA A 110 14.16 -12.82 12.48
C ALA A 110 14.73 -12.03 13.68
N TYR A 111 15.73 -11.19 13.45
CA TYR A 111 16.29 -10.30 14.46
C TYR A 111 15.28 -9.23 14.91
N GLU A 112 14.61 -8.57 13.97
CA GLU A 112 13.60 -7.56 14.27
C GLU A 112 12.39 -8.14 14.99
N TRP A 113 11.94 -9.33 14.56
CA TRP A 113 10.90 -10.09 15.25
C TRP A 113 11.29 -10.36 16.70
N LYS A 114 12.49 -10.90 16.93
CA LYS A 114 12.97 -11.20 18.29
C LYS A 114 13.11 -9.94 19.15
N LYS A 115 13.33 -8.77 18.54
CA LYS A 115 13.39 -7.48 19.22
C LYS A 115 12.03 -6.87 19.56
N GLY A 116 10.93 -7.50 19.16
CA GLY A 116 9.59 -7.00 19.41
C GLY A 116 9.21 -5.79 18.54
N ALA A 117 9.92 -5.54 17.43
CA ALA A 117 9.59 -4.43 16.52
C ALA A 117 8.20 -4.60 15.84
N LEU A 118 7.66 -5.82 15.91
CA LEU A 118 6.38 -6.24 15.35
C LEU A 118 5.29 -6.46 16.41
N GLU A 119 5.61 -6.30 17.69
CA GLU A 119 4.64 -6.52 18.77
C GLU A 119 3.67 -5.34 18.87
N TRP A 120 2.39 -5.67 19.11
CA TRP A 120 1.27 -4.72 19.10
C TRP A 120 0.51 -4.61 20.42
N ASP A 121 0.98 -5.33 21.43
CA ASP A 121 0.46 -5.30 22.80
C ASP A 121 1.08 -4.19 23.65
#